data_AF-A0A358M3F4-F1
#
_entry.id   AF-A0A358M3F4-F1
#
_cell.length_a   1.000
_cell.length_b   1.000
_cell.length_c   1.000
_cell.angle_alpha   90.00
_cell.angle_beta   90.00
_cell.angle_gamma   90.00
#
_symmetry.space_group_name_H-M   'P 1'
#
loop_
_entity.id
_entity.type
_entity.pdbx_description
1 polymer ?
#
loop_
_entity_poly.entity_id
_entity_poly.type
_entity_poly.pdbx_seq_one_letter_code
_entity_poly.pdbx_strand_id
1 'polypeptide(L)'
;MEICEDLWVRNPPSSRLAEAGALILCNLSASNEIIGKREYRKTLAAAHSGKNFCAYVYSDAGAYESTSDMVFSGHRFIYENASLLAESELFEDEGILFADTDTELLSRERRTVSTFTERSGCVRTVAIPLRRRNHRKLMRRYEETPFVPRDDDSREVRCAEILNMQAYALRKRLLHTNTKTAVIGLSGGLDSTLALLATARAFDIGGFDRKGIHCITMPCFGTT
;
A
#
# COMPACT_ATOMS: atom_id res chain seq x y z
N MET A 1 -20.33 -9.82 4.94
CA MET A 1 -20.92 -8.62 4.29
C MET A 1 -21.34 -7.66 5.37
N GLU A 2 -21.32 -6.38 5.04
CA GLU A 2 -21.84 -5.31 5.88
C GLU A 2 -22.62 -4.32 4.99
N ILE A 3 -23.34 -3.39 5.60
CA ILE A 3 -24.25 -2.50 4.87
C ILE A 3 -23.97 -1.05 5.26
N CYS A 4 -23.73 -0.21 4.26
CA CYS A 4 -23.64 1.24 4.34
C CYS A 4 -22.78 1.71 5.52
N GLU A 5 -23.46 2.17 6.58
CA GLU A 5 -22.89 2.79 7.77
C GLU A 5 -22.06 1.91 8.68
N ASP A 6 -22.16 0.60 8.49
CA ASP A 6 -21.35 -0.36 9.22
C ASP A 6 -19.83 -0.08 9.11
N LEU A 7 -19.37 0.49 7.99
CA LEU A 7 -17.95 0.78 7.79
C LEU A 7 -17.41 1.86 8.74
N TRP A 8 -18.22 2.88 9.06
CA TRP A 8 -17.75 4.07 9.78
C TRP A 8 -18.00 4.02 11.29
N VAL A 9 -18.59 2.94 11.80
CA VAL A 9 -18.67 2.73 13.25
C VAL A 9 -17.30 2.34 13.84
N ARG A 10 -17.13 2.53 15.15
CA ARG A 10 -15.88 2.23 15.87
C ARG A 10 -15.43 0.77 15.68
N ASN A 11 -16.37 -0.17 15.67
CA ASN A 11 -16.09 -1.59 15.50
C ASN A 11 -16.99 -2.19 14.40
N PRO A 12 -16.58 -2.06 13.12
CA PRO A 12 -17.36 -2.57 12.00
C PRO A 12 -17.57 -4.08 12.09
N PRO A 13 -18.76 -4.61 11.78
CA PRO A 13 -19.02 -6.05 11.76
C PRO A 13 -18.07 -6.80 10.83
N SER A 14 -17.68 -6.18 9.71
CA SER A 14 -16.69 -6.71 8.76
C SER A 14 -15.31 -6.98 9.38
N SER A 15 -14.91 -6.26 10.44
CA SER A 15 -13.65 -6.54 11.15
C SER A 15 -13.70 -7.90 11.85
N ARG A 16 -14.83 -8.23 12.49
CA ARG A 16 -15.05 -9.56 13.08
C ARG A 16 -15.10 -10.65 12.02
N LEU A 17 -15.65 -10.36 10.84
CA LEU A 17 -15.64 -11.30 9.73
C LEU A 17 -14.21 -11.54 9.22
N ALA A 18 -13.39 -10.51 9.13
CA ALA A 18 -11.99 -10.61 8.73
C ALA A 18 -11.17 -11.45 9.71
N GLU A 19 -11.33 -11.20 11.02
CA GLU A 19 -10.76 -12.03 12.11
C GLU A 19 -11.21 -13.49 12.00
N ALA A 20 -12.44 -13.73 11.55
CA ALA A 20 -12.97 -15.08 11.34
C ALA A 20 -12.52 -15.75 10.03
N GLY A 21 -11.61 -15.12 9.27
CA GLY A 21 -11.03 -15.66 8.04
C GLY A 21 -11.59 -15.10 6.74
N ALA A 22 -12.48 -14.10 6.77
CA ALA A 22 -12.98 -13.48 5.55
C ALA A 22 -11.88 -12.65 4.86
N LEU A 23 -11.51 -13.04 3.64
CA LEU A 23 -10.54 -12.32 2.80
C LEU A 23 -11.19 -11.26 1.90
N ILE A 24 -12.49 -11.39 1.62
CA ILE A 24 -13.25 -10.47 0.79
C ILE A 24 -14.42 -9.95 1.61
N LEU A 25 -14.47 -8.64 1.81
CA LEU A 25 -15.52 -7.93 2.52
C LEU A 25 -16.31 -7.12 1.50
N CYS A 26 -17.63 -7.27 1.51
CA CYS A 26 -18.52 -6.52 0.63
C CYS A 26 -19.38 -5.57 1.46
N ASN A 27 -19.48 -4.33 1.01
CA ASN A 27 -20.35 -3.31 1.55
C ASN A 27 -21.31 -2.82 0.46
N LEU A 28 -22.60 -3.05 0.70
CA LEU A 28 -23.69 -2.53 -0.10
C LEU A 28 -24.18 -1.23 0.54
N SER A 29 -24.20 -0.16 -0.21
CA SER A 29 -24.52 1.18 0.27
C SER A 29 -25.65 1.83 -0.50
N ALA A 30 -26.37 2.70 0.19
CA ALA A 30 -27.24 3.73 -0.38
C ALA A 30 -26.85 5.05 0.30
N SER A 31 -25.68 5.54 -0.05
CA SER A 31 -25.04 6.69 0.56
C SER A 31 -25.26 7.92 -0.32
N ASN A 32 -25.96 8.91 0.21
CA ASN A 32 -26.06 10.21 -0.46
C ASN A 32 -24.68 10.82 -0.72
N GLU A 33 -24.56 11.60 -1.78
CA GLU A 33 -23.33 12.29 -2.16
C GLU A 33 -23.36 13.74 -1.68
N ILE A 34 -22.26 14.16 -1.04
CA ILE A 34 -21.99 15.53 -0.64
C ILE A 34 -20.52 15.86 -0.91
N ILE A 35 -20.19 17.15 -0.97
CA ILE A 35 -18.82 17.61 -1.20
C ILE A 35 -17.86 16.99 -0.16
N GLY A 36 -16.77 16.39 -0.65
CA GLY A 36 -15.74 15.77 0.20
C GLY A 36 -16.02 14.33 0.66
N LYS A 37 -17.26 13.83 0.53
CA LYS A 37 -17.61 12.48 1.01
C LYS A 37 -16.97 11.37 0.19
N ARG A 38 -16.73 11.57 -1.11
CA ARG A 38 -15.94 10.64 -1.95
C ARG A 38 -14.60 10.29 -1.30
N GLU A 39 -13.80 11.31 -0.98
CA GLU A 39 -12.45 11.11 -0.44
C GLU A 39 -12.47 10.52 0.97
N TYR A 40 -13.42 10.95 1.78
CA TYR A 40 -13.65 10.36 3.11
C TYR A 40 -13.97 8.86 3.04
N ARG A 41 -14.90 8.46 2.14
CA ARG A 41 -15.26 7.06 1.93
C ARG A 41 -14.06 6.23 1.45
N LYS A 42 -13.28 6.75 0.51
CA LYS A 42 -12.06 6.10 0.00
C LYS A 42 -11.02 5.91 1.10
N THR A 43 -10.78 6.94 1.92
CA THR A 43 -9.85 6.89 3.05
C THR A 43 -10.26 5.79 4.04
N LEU A 44 -11.54 5.73 4.41
CA LEU A 44 -12.04 4.70 5.31
C LEU A 44 -11.91 3.30 4.73
N ALA A 45 -12.28 3.09 3.46
CA ALA A 45 -12.19 1.80 2.81
C ALA A 45 -10.73 1.33 2.61
N ALA A 46 -9.83 2.24 2.25
CA ALA A 46 -8.39 1.97 2.14
C ALA A 46 -7.83 1.55 3.52
N ALA A 47 -8.09 2.34 4.57
CA ALA A 47 -7.64 2.01 5.92
C ALA A 47 -8.26 0.69 6.42
N HIS A 48 -9.54 0.45 6.12
CA HIS A 48 -10.25 -0.75 6.53
C HIS A 48 -9.73 -2.01 5.83
N SER A 49 -9.47 -1.93 4.53
CA SER A 49 -8.89 -3.05 3.77
C SER A 49 -7.45 -3.36 4.21
N GLY A 50 -6.64 -2.33 4.49
CA GLY A 50 -5.26 -2.48 4.96
C GLY A 50 -5.16 -3.11 6.34
N LYS A 51 -5.89 -2.57 7.33
CA LYS A 51 -5.83 -3.08 8.72
C LYS A 51 -6.31 -4.52 8.86
N ASN A 52 -7.21 -4.97 7.97
CA ASN A 52 -7.80 -6.30 7.98
C ASN A 52 -7.17 -7.25 6.96
N PHE A 53 -6.15 -6.81 6.20
CA PHE A 53 -5.52 -7.57 5.12
C PHE A 53 -6.56 -8.29 4.25
N CYS A 54 -7.48 -7.51 3.67
CA CYS A 54 -8.58 -8.04 2.87
C CYS A 54 -8.79 -7.22 1.60
N ALA A 55 -9.56 -7.78 0.67
CA ALA A 55 -10.22 -7.01 -0.35
C ALA A 55 -11.53 -6.43 0.19
N TYR A 56 -11.80 -5.19 -0.17
CA TYR A 56 -12.98 -4.45 0.24
C TYR A 56 -13.71 -3.95 -1.00
N VAL A 57 -14.89 -4.52 -1.24
CA VAL A 57 -15.74 -4.27 -2.41
C VAL A 57 -16.89 -3.37 -1.97
N TYR A 58 -16.99 -2.20 -2.58
CA TYR A 58 -18.01 -1.21 -2.28
C TYR A 58 -18.88 -0.95 -3.49
N SER A 59 -20.20 -0.95 -3.28
CA SER A 59 -21.18 -0.56 -4.30
C SER A 59 -22.23 0.32 -3.68
N ASP A 60 -22.45 1.48 -4.30
CA ASP A 60 -23.46 2.46 -3.88
C ASP A 60 -24.68 2.46 -4.79
N ALA A 61 -25.77 3.04 -4.28
CA ALA A 61 -26.96 3.35 -5.07
C ALA A 61 -26.68 4.49 -6.06
N GLY A 62 -27.34 4.46 -7.22
CA GLY A 62 -27.05 5.31 -8.37
C GLY A 62 -28.09 6.39 -8.64
N ALA A 63 -28.03 6.96 -9.85
CA ALA A 63 -28.82 8.12 -10.28
C ALA A 63 -30.36 7.92 -10.29
N TYR A 64 -30.82 6.66 -10.24
CA TYR A 64 -32.24 6.31 -10.30
C TYR A 64 -32.93 6.30 -8.93
N GLU A 65 -32.23 6.63 -7.85
CA GLU A 65 -32.83 6.81 -6.54
C GLU A 65 -33.66 8.09 -6.45
N SER A 66 -34.56 8.17 -5.46
CA SER A 66 -35.39 9.35 -5.25
C SER A 66 -34.55 10.59 -4.92
N THR A 67 -34.71 11.65 -5.72
CA THR A 67 -33.96 12.90 -5.60
C THR A 67 -34.67 14.00 -4.84
N SER A 68 -35.71 13.68 -4.05
CA SER A 68 -36.49 14.70 -3.34
C SER A 68 -35.63 15.57 -2.41
N ASP A 69 -34.72 14.96 -1.65
CA ASP A 69 -33.84 15.67 -0.69
C ASP A 69 -32.35 15.28 -0.80
N MET A 70 -32.02 14.26 -1.60
CA MET A 70 -30.67 13.69 -1.66
C MET A 70 -30.27 13.36 -3.09
N VAL A 71 -28.95 13.28 -3.32
CA VAL A 71 -28.39 12.85 -4.61
C VAL A 71 -27.52 11.63 -4.34
N PHE A 72 -27.56 10.65 -5.24
CA PHE A 72 -26.76 9.43 -5.16
C PHE A 72 -25.85 9.35 -6.38
N SER A 73 -24.58 9.03 -6.16
CA SER A 73 -23.55 9.09 -7.21
C SER A 73 -23.24 7.73 -7.84
N GLY A 74 -23.73 6.62 -7.30
CA GLY A 74 -23.42 5.29 -7.82
C GLY A 74 -21.95 4.90 -7.70
N HIS A 75 -21.23 5.49 -6.73
CA HIS A 75 -19.80 5.27 -6.55
C HIS A 75 -19.48 3.80 -6.24
N ARG A 76 -18.58 3.20 -7.01
CA ARG A 76 -18.13 1.82 -6.85
C ARG A 76 -16.61 1.81 -6.79
N PHE A 77 -16.05 1.00 -5.89
CA PHE A 77 -14.61 0.81 -5.83
C PHE A 77 -14.25 -0.52 -5.20
N ILE A 78 -13.04 -0.98 -5.51
CA ILE A 78 -12.45 -2.20 -4.97
C ILE A 78 -11.07 -1.83 -4.43
N TYR A 79 -10.88 -2.00 -3.12
CA TYR A 79 -9.58 -1.91 -2.48
C TYR A 79 -9.06 -3.31 -2.15
N GLU A 80 -7.74 -3.48 -2.15
CA GLU A 80 -7.04 -4.64 -1.65
C GLU A 80 -5.86 -4.19 -0.81
N ASN A 81 -5.88 -4.51 0.49
CA ASN A 81 -4.80 -4.17 1.41
C ASN A 81 -4.34 -2.70 1.28
N ALA A 82 -5.28 -1.75 1.40
CA ALA A 82 -5.13 -0.31 1.20
C ALA A 82 -4.79 0.18 -0.23
N SER A 83 -4.59 -0.72 -1.19
CA SER A 83 -4.35 -0.36 -2.59
C SER A 83 -5.65 -0.33 -3.38
N LEU A 84 -5.88 0.72 -4.17
CA LEU A 84 -7.03 0.80 -5.05
C LEU A 84 -6.82 -0.10 -6.28
N LEU A 85 -7.71 -1.07 -6.49
CA LEU A 85 -7.68 -1.95 -7.67
C LEU A 85 -8.50 -1.38 -8.83
N ALA A 86 -9.69 -0.87 -8.53
CA ALA A 86 -10.59 -0.28 -9.50
C ALA A 86 -11.54 0.71 -8.81
N GLU A 87 -11.95 1.75 -9.54
CA GLU A 87 -12.90 2.78 -9.12
C GLU A 87 -13.77 3.15 -10.32
N SER A 88 -15.06 3.39 -10.11
CA SER A 88 -15.95 3.94 -11.13
C SER A 88 -15.91 5.46 -11.11
N GLU A 89 -16.30 6.10 -12.22
CA GLU A 89 -16.62 7.52 -12.17
C GLU A 89 -17.89 7.76 -11.34
N LEU A 90 -18.01 8.97 -10.81
CA LEU A 90 -19.25 9.39 -10.14
C LEU A 90 -20.33 9.69 -11.17
N PHE A 91 -21.58 9.39 -10.82
CA PHE A 91 -22.77 9.59 -11.65
C PHE A 91 -22.76 8.75 -12.95
N GLU A 92 -22.03 7.65 -12.96
CA GLU A 92 -22.11 6.65 -14.02
C GLU A 92 -23.37 5.79 -13.84
N ASP A 93 -24.35 6.02 -14.72
CA ASP A 93 -25.71 5.44 -14.64
C ASP A 93 -25.71 3.90 -14.61
N GLU A 94 -24.86 3.27 -15.43
CA GLU A 94 -24.77 1.82 -15.56
C GLU A 94 -23.32 1.35 -15.66
N GLY A 95 -23.00 0.27 -14.96
CA GLY A 95 -21.66 -0.32 -15.05
C GLY A 95 -21.40 -1.36 -13.98
N ILE A 96 -20.69 -2.42 -14.36
CA ILE A 96 -20.14 -3.38 -13.41
C ILE A 96 -18.64 -3.13 -13.32
N LEU A 97 -18.18 -2.86 -12.11
CA LEU A 97 -16.76 -2.71 -11.83
C LEU A 97 -16.15 -4.09 -11.58
N PHE A 98 -15.06 -4.40 -12.28
CA PHE A 98 -14.37 -5.68 -12.16
C PHE A 98 -12.91 -5.47 -11.77
N ALA A 99 -12.40 -6.33 -10.90
CA ALA A 99 -10.98 -6.43 -10.57
C ALA A 99 -10.64 -7.84 -10.11
N ASP A 100 -9.39 -8.27 -10.32
CA ASP A 100 -8.89 -9.53 -9.79
C ASP A 100 -8.13 -9.31 -8.47
N THR A 101 -8.68 -9.87 -7.39
CA THR A 101 -8.04 -9.88 -6.05
C THR A 101 -7.09 -11.06 -5.90
N ASP A 102 -5.91 -10.80 -5.37
CA ASP A 102 -4.93 -11.82 -5.02
C ASP A 102 -5.18 -12.33 -3.59
N THR A 103 -6.01 -13.37 -3.48
CA THR A 103 -6.33 -13.98 -2.17
C THR A 103 -5.13 -14.68 -1.52
N GLU A 104 -4.13 -15.09 -2.31
CA GLU A 104 -2.92 -15.73 -1.80
C GLU A 104 -2.00 -14.71 -1.13
N LEU A 105 -1.86 -13.52 -1.75
CA LEU A 105 -1.20 -12.37 -1.16
C LEU A 105 -1.82 -12.00 0.19
N LEU A 106 -3.14 -11.82 0.24
CA LEU A 106 -3.85 -11.46 1.47
C LEU A 106 -3.64 -12.50 2.59
N SER A 107 -3.74 -13.78 2.25
CA SER A 107 -3.51 -14.87 3.19
C SER A 107 -2.05 -14.93 3.67
N ARG A 108 -1.08 -14.64 2.79
CA ARG A 108 0.34 -14.58 3.13
C ARG A 108 0.64 -13.41 4.07
N GLU A 109 0.10 -12.22 3.81
CA GLU A 109 0.30 -11.04 4.65
C GLU A 109 -0.21 -11.30 6.08
N ARG A 110 -1.42 -11.87 6.22
CA ARG A 110 -1.97 -12.26 7.53
C ARG A 110 -1.08 -13.23 8.30
N ARG A 111 -0.43 -14.17 7.62
CA ARG A 111 0.52 -15.11 8.26
C ARG A 111 1.85 -14.47 8.63
N THR A 112 2.26 -13.43 7.92
CA THR A 112 3.55 -12.74 8.13
C THR A 112 3.45 -11.76 9.30
N VAL A 113 2.28 -11.17 9.51
CA VAL A 113 2.01 -10.18 10.56
C VAL A 113 1.58 -10.87 11.85
N SER A 114 2.44 -10.85 12.87
CA SER A 114 2.19 -11.51 14.17
C SER A 114 1.09 -10.87 15.02
N THR A 115 0.70 -9.62 14.71
CA THR A 115 -0.34 -8.89 15.44
C THR A 115 -1.75 -9.17 14.93
N PHE A 116 -1.90 -9.77 13.75
CA PHE A 116 -3.20 -10.17 13.23
C PHE A 116 -3.60 -11.51 13.87
N THR A 117 -4.70 -11.52 14.62
CA THR A 117 -5.16 -12.73 15.31
C THR A 117 -6.44 -13.23 14.68
N GLU A 118 -6.40 -14.43 14.09
CA GLU A 118 -7.60 -15.11 13.64
C GLU A 118 -8.39 -15.67 14.83
N ARG A 119 -9.72 -15.52 14.79
CA ARG A 119 -10.64 -16.00 15.82
C ARG A 119 -11.68 -16.92 15.22
N SER A 120 -11.64 -18.19 15.60
CA SER A 120 -12.63 -19.18 15.16
C SER A 120 -13.90 -19.15 16.02
N GLY A 121 -15.03 -19.59 15.45
CA GLY A 121 -16.27 -19.86 16.19
C GLY A 121 -17.18 -18.66 16.46
N CYS A 122 -16.80 -17.45 16.04
CA CYS A 122 -17.61 -16.24 16.20
C CYS A 122 -18.59 -15.97 15.05
N VAL A 123 -18.59 -16.80 14.00
CA VAL A 123 -19.43 -16.66 12.80
C VAL A 123 -19.92 -18.02 12.31
N ARG A 124 -21.10 -18.04 11.70
CA ARG A 124 -21.59 -19.21 10.95
C ARG A 124 -20.95 -19.22 9.56
N THR A 125 -20.24 -20.29 9.24
CA THR A 125 -19.69 -20.50 7.90
C THR A 125 -20.71 -21.26 7.03
N VAL A 126 -20.93 -20.79 5.81
CA VAL A 126 -21.77 -21.45 4.81
C VAL A 126 -20.90 -21.84 3.63
N ALA A 127 -20.72 -23.14 3.40
CA ALA A 127 -19.97 -23.64 2.26
C ALA A 127 -20.80 -23.46 0.98
N ILE A 128 -20.25 -22.71 0.02
CA ILE A 128 -20.85 -22.51 -1.30
C ILE A 128 -19.89 -23.10 -2.33
N PRO A 129 -20.29 -24.12 -3.11
CA PRO A 129 -19.44 -24.66 -4.15
C PRO A 129 -19.26 -23.63 -5.27
N LEU A 130 -18.04 -23.09 -5.40
CA LEU A 130 -17.67 -22.18 -6.48
C LEU A 130 -17.13 -23.00 -7.66
N ARG A 131 -17.83 -22.96 -8.79
CA ARG A 131 -17.32 -23.53 -10.03
C ARG A 131 -16.26 -22.60 -10.60
N ARG A 132 -15.01 -23.07 -10.66
CA ARG A 132 -13.91 -22.32 -11.29
C ARG A 132 -14.30 -21.99 -12.74
N ARG A 133 -14.28 -20.71 -13.08
CA ARG A 133 -14.40 -20.23 -14.46
C ARG A 133 -13.00 -20.05 -15.02
N ASN A 134 -12.82 -20.38 -16.30
CA ASN A 134 -11.59 -20.09 -17.02
C ASN A 134 -11.53 -18.58 -17.33
N HIS A 135 -11.10 -17.79 -16.35
CA HIS A 135 -10.82 -16.38 -16.54
C HIS A 135 -9.42 -16.23 -17.13
N ARG A 136 -9.32 -15.78 -18.39
CA ARG A 136 -8.05 -15.71 -19.14
C ARG A 136 -7.40 -14.34 -19.14
N LYS A 137 -8.15 -13.29 -18.80
CA LYS A 137 -7.68 -11.90 -18.87
C LYS A 137 -7.58 -11.33 -17.46
N LEU A 138 -6.37 -11.19 -16.96
CA LEU A 138 -6.14 -10.57 -15.66
C LEU A 138 -6.64 -9.10 -15.66
N MET A 139 -7.62 -8.81 -14.81
CA MET A 139 -8.17 -7.47 -14.57
C MET A 139 -7.46 -6.80 -13.40
N ARG A 140 -6.13 -6.73 -13.52
CA ARG A 140 -5.22 -6.14 -12.54
C ARG A 140 -3.95 -5.69 -13.23
N ARG A 141 -3.36 -4.60 -12.73
CA ARG A 141 -2.04 -4.12 -13.17
C ARG A 141 -0.99 -4.50 -12.14
N TYR A 142 0.11 -5.08 -12.59
CA TYR A 142 1.33 -5.21 -11.81
C TYR A 142 2.37 -4.24 -12.37
N GLU A 143 3.08 -3.55 -11.49
CA GLU A 143 4.17 -2.67 -11.88
C GLU A 143 5.41 -3.50 -12.25
N GLU A 144 6.03 -3.18 -13.38
CA GLU A 144 7.28 -3.81 -13.83
C GLU A 144 8.44 -3.50 -12.86
N THR A 145 8.39 -2.32 -12.26
CA THR A 145 9.37 -1.82 -11.28
C THR A 145 8.69 -1.53 -9.94
N PRO A 146 8.33 -2.56 -9.14
CA PRO A 146 7.53 -2.38 -7.92
C PRO A 146 8.19 -1.46 -6.87
N PHE A 147 9.52 -1.34 -6.89
CA PHE A 147 10.27 -0.49 -5.98
C PHE A 147 10.47 0.95 -6.49
N VAL A 148 10.15 1.23 -7.76
CA VAL A 148 10.37 2.54 -8.40
C VAL A 148 9.02 3.10 -8.86
N PRO A 149 8.52 4.19 -8.24
CA PRO A 149 7.31 4.88 -8.68
C PRO A 149 7.41 5.30 -10.15
N ARG A 150 6.27 5.25 -10.85
CA ARG A 150 6.15 5.77 -12.22
C ARG A 150 6.10 7.30 -12.27
N ASP A 151 5.44 7.89 -11.29
CA ASP A 151 5.27 9.34 -11.14
C ASP A 151 6.57 9.99 -10.67
N ASP A 152 6.96 11.08 -11.34
CA ASP A 152 8.26 11.75 -11.12
C ASP A 152 8.34 12.38 -9.73
N ASP A 153 7.28 13.05 -9.27
CA ASP A 153 7.23 13.67 -7.94
C ASP A 153 7.34 12.61 -6.84
N SER A 154 6.58 11.52 -6.97
CA SER A 154 6.63 10.38 -6.04
C SER A 154 7.99 9.70 -6.03
N ARG A 155 8.65 9.62 -7.19
CA ARG A 155 9.98 9.03 -7.34
C ARG A 155 11.04 9.90 -6.67
N GLU A 156 11.00 11.22 -6.85
CA GLU A 156 11.90 12.14 -6.19
C GLU A 156 11.80 12.03 -4.67
N VAL A 157 10.57 12.09 -4.13
CA VAL A 157 10.31 11.94 -2.70
C VAL A 157 10.86 10.61 -2.17
N ARG A 158 10.57 9.49 -2.85
CA ARG A 158 11.03 8.16 -2.42
C ARG A 158 12.54 8.01 -2.48
N CYS A 159 13.19 8.52 -3.53
CA CYS A 159 14.65 8.50 -3.64
C CYS A 159 15.32 9.31 -2.53
N ALA A 160 14.77 10.50 -2.22
CA ALA A 160 15.26 11.32 -1.11
C ALA A 160 15.09 10.61 0.24
N GLU A 161 13.96 9.95 0.49
CA GLU A 161 13.73 9.15 1.69
C GLU A 161 14.73 7.99 1.80
N ILE A 162 14.95 7.23 0.73
CA ILE A 162 15.92 6.12 0.72
C ILE A 162 17.32 6.60 1.09
N LEU A 163 17.79 7.68 0.45
CA LEU A 163 19.10 8.24 0.73
C LEU A 163 19.20 8.76 2.17
N ASN A 164 18.15 9.41 2.67
CA ASN A 164 18.07 9.86 4.06
C ASN A 164 18.13 8.68 5.04
N MET A 165 17.35 7.63 4.82
CA MET A 165 17.34 6.44 5.67
C MET A 165 18.74 5.80 5.76
N GLN A 166 19.42 5.64 4.62
CA GLN A 166 20.80 5.14 4.56
C GLN A 166 21.76 6.06 5.34
N ALA A 167 21.69 7.37 5.12
CA ALA A 167 22.55 8.34 5.79
C ALA A 167 22.34 8.38 7.31
N TYR A 168 21.09 8.36 7.78
CA TYR A 168 20.76 8.35 9.21
C TYR A 168 21.21 7.06 9.90
N ALA A 169 21.03 5.91 9.24
CA ALA A 169 21.50 4.63 9.76
C ALA A 169 23.03 4.63 9.93
N LEU A 170 23.76 5.12 8.92
CA LEU A 170 25.22 5.23 8.96
C LEU A 170 25.68 6.24 10.02
N ARG A 171 25.07 7.43 10.10
CA ARG A 171 25.36 8.43 11.15
C ARG A 171 25.21 7.82 12.54
N LYS A 172 24.12 7.07 12.80
CA LYS A 172 23.90 6.40 14.08
C LYS A 172 25.03 5.40 14.39
N ARG A 173 25.50 4.65 13.38
CA ARG A 173 26.62 3.72 13.52
C ARG A 173 27.93 4.44 13.84
N LEU A 174 28.25 5.53 13.13
CA LEU A 174 29.46 6.33 13.36
C LEU A 174 29.50 6.89 14.79
N LEU A 175 28.38 7.46 15.26
CA LEU A 175 28.24 7.97 16.62
C LEU A 175 28.39 6.85 17.67
N HIS A 176 27.71 5.72 17.47
CA HIS A 176 27.75 4.60 18.42
C HIS A 176 29.15 3.97 18.56
N THR A 177 29.91 3.93 17.46
CA THR A 177 31.26 3.37 17.42
C THR A 177 32.34 4.39 17.75
N ASN A 178 31.98 5.67 17.93
CA ASN A 178 32.90 6.79 18.07
C ASN A 178 33.93 6.88 16.93
N THR A 179 33.54 6.45 15.72
CA THR A 179 34.40 6.42 14.55
C THR A 179 34.39 7.79 13.88
N LYS A 180 35.58 8.32 13.57
CA LYS A 180 35.75 9.62 12.91
C LYS A 180 35.98 9.52 11.40
N THR A 181 36.17 8.30 10.90
CA THR A 181 36.54 8.03 9.51
C THR A 181 35.66 6.96 8.89
N ALA A 182 35.47 7.03 7.58
CA ALA A 182 34.78 6.02 6.79
C ALA A 182 35.65 5.67 5.59
N VAL A 183 35.96 4.39 5.41
CA VAL A 183 36.75 3.91 4.26
C VAL A 183 35.81 3.23 3.27
N ILE A 184 35.84 3.67 2.01
CA ILE A 184 34.95 3.19 0.95
C ILE A 184 35.80 2.78 -0.26
N GLY A 185 35.61 1.55 -0.73
CA GLY A 185 36.11 1.13 -2.03
C GLY A 185 35.30 1.80 -3.15
N LEU A 186 35.93 2.66 -3.96
CA LEU A 186 35.28 3.38 -5.04
C LEU A 186 35.62 2.71 -6.38
N SER A 187 34.62 2.06 -6.97
CA SER A 187 34.76 1.35 -8.26
C SER A 187 34.37 2.19 -9.47
N GLY A 188 33.59 3.25 -9.27
CA GLY A 188 32.92 4.01 -10.34
C GLY A 188 31.52 3.48 -10.70
N GLY A 189 31.13 2.29 -10.22
CA GLY A 189 29.79 1.73 -10.39
C GLY A 189 28.72 2.43 -9.53
N LEU A 190 27.45 2.17 -9.87
CA LEU A 190 26.26 2.76 -9.22
C LEU A 190 26.27 2.56 -7.69
N ASP A 191 26.53 1.34 -7.23
CA ASP A 191 26.47 1.01 -5.80
C ASP A 191 27.55 1.75 -4.99
N SER A 192 28.79 1.77 -5.48
CA SER A 192 29.89 2.47 -4.80
C SER A 192 29.68 4.00 -4.80
N THR A 193 29.07 4.54 -5.86
CA THR A 193 28.71 5.95 -5.94
C THR A 193 27.59 6.29 -4.95
N LEU A 194 26.54 5.47 -4.88
CA LEU A 194 25.45 5.67 -3.91
C LEU A 194 25.95 5.56 -2.46
N ALA A 195 26.81 4.58 -2.17
CA ALA A 195 27.42 4.41 -0.85
C ALA A 195 28.24 5.65 -0.44
N LEU A 196 28.99 6.24 -1.38
CA LEU A 196 29.71 7.48 -1.15
C LEU A 196 28.76 8.67 -0.89
N LEU A 197 27.69 8.82 -1.69
CA LEU A 197 26.69 9.88 -1.50
C LEU A 197 25.98 9.77 -0.14
N ALA A 198 25.57 8.55 0.24
CA ALA A 198 24.96 8.29 1.55
C ALA A 198 25.94 8.59 2.70
N THR A 199 27.23 8.28 2.53
CA THR A 199 28.27 8.58 3.52
C THR A 199 28.53 10.08 3.65
N ALA A 200 28.66 10.80 2.54
CA ALA A 200 28.83 12.25 2.56
C ALA A 200 27.66 12.92 3.29
N ARG A 201 26.42 12.52 2.99
CA ARG A 201 25.22 13.02 3.67
C ARG A 201 25.19 12.64 5.16
N ALA A 202 25.63 11.44 5.53
CA ALA A 202 25.73 11.03 6.93
C ALA A 202 26.74 11.89 7.71
N PHE A 203 27.86 12.25 7.08
CA PHE A 203 28.86 13.14 7.66
C PHE A 203 28.29 14.55 7.87
N ASP A 204 27.60 15.10 6.87
CA ASP A 204 26.97 16.42 6.96
C ASP A 204 25.95 16.49 8.10
N ILE A 205 25.02 15.53 8.18
CA ILE A 205 23.98 15.48 9.23
C ILE A 205 24.60 15.19 10.61
N GLY A 206 25.74 14.49 10.63
CA GLY A 206 26.49 14.19 11.85
C GLY A 206 27.40 15.30 12.34
N GLY A 207 27.61 16.36 11.54
CA GLY A 207 28.60 17.40 11.83
C GLY A 207 30.05 16.90 11.78
N PHE A 208 30.32 15.81 11.06
CA PHE A 208 31.65 15.25 10.88
C PHE A 208 32.38 15.95 9.73
N ASP A 209 33.71 16.06 9.83
CA ASP A 209 34.52 16.58 8.73
C ASP A 209 34.56 15.56 7.57
N ARG A 210 34.12 15.96 6.39
CA ARG A 210 34.17 15.13 5.16
C ARG A 210 35.57 14.62 4.84
N LYS A 211 36.65 15.25 5.34
CA LYS A 211 38.02 14.74 5.23
C LYS A 211 38.22 13.36 5.87
N GLY A 212 37.33 12.95 6.77
CA GLY A 212 37.32 11.60 7.32
C GLY A 212 36.80 10.53 6.36
N ILE A 213 36.27 10.90 5.19
CA ILE A 213 35.83 9.96 4.16
C ILE A 213 37.02 9.63 3.25
N HIS A 214 37.52 8.40 3.37
CA HIS A 214 38.64 7.89 2.59
C HIS A 214 38.11 7.00 1.47
N CYS A 215 38.15 7.51 0.24
CA CYS A 215 37.81 6.74 -0.96
C CYS A 215 39.06 6.04 -1.49
N ILE A 216 39.01 4.72 -1.64
CA ILE A 216 40.10 3.90 -2.16
C ILE A 216 39.68 3.30 -3.48
N THR A 217 40.39 3.60 -4.55
CA THR A 217 40.25 2.89 -5.83
C THR A 217 41.21 1.70 -5.84
N MET A 218 40.72 0.52 -6.22
CA MET A 218 41.52 -0.72 -6.26
C MET A 218 41.46 -1.31 -7.67
N PRO A 219 42.21 -0.75 -8.64
CA PRO A 219 42.17 -1.21 -10.02
C PRO A 219 42.75 -2.63 -10.16
N CYS A 220 42.15 -3.43 -11.04
CA CYS A 220 42.66 -4.74 -11.45
C CYS A 220 42.68 -4.81 -12.99
N PHE A 221 43.39 -5.77 -13.57
CA PHE A 221 43.48 -5.89 -15.03
C PHE A 221 42.09 -6.07 -15.66
N GLY A 222 41.76 -5.21 -16.63
CA GLY A 222 40.49 -5.26 -17.39
C GLY A 222 39.39 -4.29 -16.94
N THR A 223 39.63 -3.43 -15.95
CA THR A 223 38.68 -2.38 -15.52
C THR A 223 39.10 -1.00 -16.06
N THR A 224 38.67 -0.67 -17.28
CA THR A 224 38.63 0.70 -17.83
C THR A 224 37.21 1.03 -18.24
#